data_AF-A0A965FAN5-F1
#
_entry.id   AF-A0A965FAN5-F1
#
_cell.length_a   1.000
_cell.length_b   1.000
_cell.length_c   1.000
_cell.angle_alpha   90.00
_cell.angle_beta   90.00
_cell.angle_gamma   90.00
#
_symmetry.space_group_name_H-M   'P 1'
#
loop_
_entity.id
_entity.type
_entity.pdbx_description
1 polymer ?
#
loop_
_entity_poly.entity_id
_entity_poly.type
_entity_poly.pdbx_seq_one_letter_code
_entity_poly.pdbx_strand_id
1 'polypeptide(L)' 'PAGVVIAIDRQERGLGELSAVQEVEKDSGMPVIKIASLADLITYLNDAPELASYKVAVEGYRAKYGV' A
#
# COMPACT_ATOMS: atom_id res chain seq x y z
N PRO A 1 -20.27 10.32 8.23
CA PRO A 1 -19.27 9.27 8.56
C PRO A 1 -17.93 9.92 8.95
N ALA A 2 -17.11 9.27 9.78
CA ALA A 2 -15.88 9.88 10.34
C ALA A 2 -14.57 9.44 9.66
N GLY A 3 -14.58 8.32 8.93
CA GLY A 3 -13.39 7.76 8.28
C GLY A 3 -13.62 6.34 7.77
N VAL A 4 -12.65 5.82 7.03
CA VAL A 4 -12.60 4.42 6.54
C VAL A 4 -11.41 3.72 7.18
N VAL A 5 -11.59 2.48 7.63
CA VAL A 5 -10.49 1.64 8.13
C VAL A 5 -10.30 0.46 7.20
N ILE A 6 -9.05 0.23 6.79
CA ILE A 6 -8.67 -0.88 5.90
C ILE A 6 -7.56 -1.71 6.53
N ALA A 7 -7.53 -3.00 6.18
CA ALA A 7 -6.48 -3.89 6.64
C ALA A 7 -5.12 -3.54 6.03
N ILE A 8 -5.07 -3.34 4.71
CA ILE A 8 -3.82 -3.07 4.01
C ILE A 8 -3.98 -1.97 2.96
N ASP A 9 -3.06 -1.02 2.99
CA ASP A 9 -2.85 -0.05 1.91
C ASP A 9 -1.75 -0.57 0.99
N ARG A 10 -2.15 -0.93 -0.23
CA ARG A 10 -1.22 -1.47 -1.23
C ARG A 10 -0.28 -0.43 -1.81
N GLN A 11 -0.54 0.87 -1.61
CA GLN A 11 0.27 1.97 -2.12
C GLN A 11 0.56 1.85 -3.62
N GLU A 12 -0.44 1.41 -4.38
CA GLU A 12 -0.38 1.24 -5.83
C GLU A 12 -1.34 2.19 -6.52
N ARG A 13 -0.95 2.66 -7.71
CA ARG A 13 -1.80 3.47 -8.57
C ARG A 13 -3.04 2.70 -8.96
N GLY A 14 -4.20 3.37 -8.90
CA GLY A 14 -5.46 2.88 -9.42
C GLY A 14 -5.49 2.97 -10.95
N LEU A 15 -6.60 3.45 -11.50
CA LEU A 15 -6.72 3.65 -12.96
C LEU A 15 -5.98 4.92 -13.44
N GLY A 16 -5.65 5.83 -12.53
CA GLY A 16 -4.90 7.06 -12.80
C GLY A 16 -3.60 7.14 -12.00
N GLU A 17 -3.17 8.36 -11.69
CA GLU A 17 -1.93 8.61 -10.96
C GLU A 17 -2.06 8.44 -9.44
N LEU A 18 -3.29 8.40 -8.92
CA LEU A 18 -3.56 8.27 -7.49
C LEU A 18 -3.82 6.81 -7.12
N SER A 19 -3.53 6.47 -5.87
CA SER A 19 -4.01 5.21 -5.30
C SER A 19 -5.51 5.28 -5.00
N ALA A 20 -6.16 4.12 -4.91
CA ALA A 20 -7.56 4.05 -4.48
C ALA A 20 -7.79 4.71 -3.10
N VAL A 21 -6.79 4.66 -2.21
CA VAL A 21 -6.84 5.34 -0.91
C VAL A 21 -6.85 6.86 -1.10
N GLN A 22 -5.94 7.40 -1.90
CA GLN A 22 -5.86 8.84 -2.18
C GLN A 22 -7.11 9.36 -2.91
N GLU A 23 -7.68 8.58 -3.82
CA GLU A 23 -8.94 8.91 -4.49
C GLU A 23 -10.10 9.00 -3.48
N VAL A 24 -10.23 8.01 -2.58
CA VAL A 24 -11.26 8.04 -1.52
C VAL A 24 -11.08 9.25 -0.59
N GLU A 25 -9.86 9.53 -0.13
CA GLU A 25 -9.60 10.68 0.74
C GLU A 25 -9.94 12.00 0.04
N LYS A 26 -9.58 12.14 -1.24
CA LYS A 26 -9.85 13.33 -2.04
C LYS A 26 -11.34 13.51 -2.31
N ASP A 27 -12.03 12.46 -2.76
CA ASP A 27 -13.41 12.56 -3.25
C ASP A 27 -14.43 12.61 -2.10
N SER A 28 -14.13 11.92 -0.99
CA SER A 28 -15.03 11.88 0.16
C SER A 28 -14.69 12.89 1.26
N GLY A 29 -13.45 13.43 1.26
CA GLY A 29 -12.94 14.28 2.34
C GLY A 29 -12.75 13.54 3.67
N MET A 30 -12.85 12.21 3.68
CA MET A 30 -12.72 11.38 4.86
C MET A 30 -11.33 10.75 4.94
N PRO A 31 -10.70 10.68 6.12
CA PRO A 31 -9.42 10.01 6.28
C PRO A 31 -9.55 8.50 6.08
N VAL A 32 -8.52 7.88 5.51
CA VAL A 32 -8.40 6.43 5.40
C VAL A 32 -7.28 5.94 6.31
N ILE A 33 -7.64 5.15 7.32
CA ILE A 33 -6.71 4.58 8.29
C ILE A 33 -6.40 3.13 7.89
N LYS A 34 -5.11 2.79 7.86
CA LYS A 34 -4.59 1.48 7.46
C LYS A 34 -3.93 0.77 8.63
N ILE A 35 -4.17 -0.53 8.78
CA ILE A 35 -3.47 -1.35 9.77
C ILE A 35 -2.03 -1.62 9.33
N ALA A 36 -1.83 -1.86 8.03
CA ALA A 36 -0.51 -2.03 7.42
C ALA A 36 -0.46 -1.42 6.02
N SER A 37 0.75 -1.20 5.52
CA SER A 37 1.03 -0.73 4.16
C SER A 37 2.00 -1.64 3.41
N LEU A 38 2.11 -1.46 2.09
CA LEU A 38 3.16 -2.12 1.30
C LEU A 38 4.57 -1.79 1.81
N ALA A 39 4.82 -0.57 2.29
CA ALA A 39 6.08 -0.21 2.93
C ALA A 39 6.35 -1.01 4.21
N ASP A 40 5.33 -1.26 5.02
CA ASP A 40 5.45 -2.10 6.22
C ASP A 40 5.74 -3.55 5.82
N LEU A 41 5.09 -4.06 4.77
CA LEU A 41 5.38 -5.40 4.23
C LEU A 41 6.82 -5.52 3.74
N ILE A 42 7.34 -4.53 3.01
CA ILE A 42 8.75 -4.53 2.57
C ILE A 42 9.70 -4.51 3.77
N THR A 43 9.38 -3.73 4.79
CA THR A 43 10.15 -3.71 6.05
C THR A 43 10.15 -5.09 6.69
N TYR A 44 8.99 -5.73 6.81
CA TYR A 44 8.87 -7.09 7.35
C TYR A 44 9.68 -8.11 6.55
N LEU A 45 9.65 -8.03 5.22
CA LEU A 45 10.41 -8.95 4.35
C LEU A 45 11.94 -8.77 4.46
N ASN A 46 12.44 -7.64 4.96
CA ASN A 46 13.87 -7.47 5.21
C ASN A 46 14.36 -8.34 6.37
N ASP A 47 13.50 -8.59 7.35
CA ASP A 47 13.84 -9.29 8.59
C ASP A 47 13.36 -10.76 8.59
N ALA A 48 12.82 -11.24 7.45
CA ALA A 48 12.28 -12.59 7.27
C ALA A 48 13.07 -13.39 6.21
N PRO A 49 14.20 -14.02 6.58
CA PRO A 49 15.07 -14.76 5.64
C PRO A 49 14.34 -15.85 4.84
N GLU A 50 13.35 -16.49 5.46
CA GLU A 50 12.51 -17.52 4.85
C GLU A 50 11.61 -16.98 3.73
N LEU A 51 11.37 -15.66 3.70
CA LEU A 51 10.57 -14.97 2.69
C LEU A 51 11.41 -14.14 1.71
N ALA A 52 12.75 -14.19 1.82
CA ALA A 52 13.66 -13.35 1.03
C ALA A 52 13.46 -13.51 -0.49
N SER A 53 13.00 -14.67 -0.95
CA SER A 53 12.70 -14.93 -2.36
C SER A 53 11.57 -14.06 -2.91
N TYR A 54 10.61 -13.65 -2.07
CA TYR A 54 9.48 -12.80 -2.47
C TYR A 54 9.85 -11.32 -2.51
N LYS A 55 10.86 -10.90 -1.75
CA LYS A 55 11.26 -9.49 -1.63
C LYS A 55 11.51 -8.84 -2.99
N VAL A 56 12.27 -9.50 -3.86
CA VAL A 56 12.60 -8.97 -5.20
C VAL A 56 11.34 -8.75 -6.04
N ALA A 57 10.38 -9.68 -5.97
CA ALA A 57 9.12 -9.55 -6.70
C ALA A 57 8.26 -8.40 -6.16
N VAL A 58 8.20 -8.24 -4.84
CA VAL A 58 7.43 -7.17 -4.17
C VAL A 58 8.05 -5.79 -4.45
N GLU A 59 9.38 -5.66 -4.38
CA GLU A 59 10.08 -4.42 -4.73
C GLU A 59 9.91 -4.07 -6.21
N GLY A 60 10.01 -5.06 -7.10
CA GLY A 60 9.74 -4.86 -8.53
C GLY A 60 8.31 -4.41 -8.81
N TYR A 61 7.34 -4.97 -8.09
CA TYR A 61 5.94 -4.53 -8.16
C TYR A 61 5.78 -3.09 -7.70
N ARG A 62 6.35 -2.72 -6.55
CA ARG A 62 6.35 -1.34 -6.04
C ARG A 62 6.99 -0.37 -7.03
N ALA A 63 8.13 -0.74 -7.63
CA ALA A 63 8.79 0.12 -8.60
C ALA A 63 7.92 0.40 -9.83
N LYS A 64 7.11 -0.59 -10.24
CA LYS A 64 6.24 -0.46 -11.42
C LYS A 64 4.93 0.27 -11.14
N TYR A 65 4.29 0.00 -10.00
CA TYR A 65 2.93 0.45 -9.72
C TYR A 65 2.80 1.41 -8.55
N GLY A 66 3.87 1.60 -7.77
CA GLY A 66 3.87 2.40 -6.55
C GLY A 66 3.57 3.88 -6.79
N VAL A 67 3.02 4.52 -5.76
CA VAL A 67 2.65 5.94 -5.66
C VAL A 67 2.96 6.46 -4.27
#